data_AF-B8BVX2-F1
#
_entry.id   AF-B8BVX2-F1
#
_cell.length_a   1.000
_cell.length_b   1.000
_cell.length_c   1.000
_cell.angle_alpha   90.00
_cell.angle_beta   90.00
_cell.angle_gamma   90.00
#
_symmetry.space_group_name_H-M   'P 1'
#
loop_
_entity.id
_entity.type
_entity.pdbx_description
1 polymer ?
#
loop_
_entity_poly.entity_id
_entity_poly.type
_entity_poly.pdbx_seq_one_letter_code
_entity_poly.pdbx_strand_id
1 'polypeptide(L)'
;MSFDSEIYRPNHGTDPSAAATAVVSPSTKKQHLLPPGRITKIYSNQYILTTKGSTPVRILALLSGVGLFASSAFVVHNWIVHEFSLVELLVVVISIVGGLFSFILESDLSCSSGVKENILHNMPSLRYVKGRGAYIYLTCGLFQYFVVPSIAHINIGLFANLVGCYMVHNARVAERQLAHLKQSISDEKAIISAFQKNDANGDGILEQFEFEGLMHTLGVELDADELDIAFEGIDANGDKKIVFDEFRVWWRESTAEFGEAVAAIESAEMV
;
A
#
# COMPACT_ATOMS: atom_id res chain seq x y z
N MET A 1 -18.07 59.02 10.95
CA MET A 1 -18.57 59.63 12.20
C MET A 1 -20.03 59.21 12.33
N SER A 2 -20.33 58.06 12.93
CA SER A 2 -20.45 57.82 14.39
C SER A 2 -21.60 58.63 15.00
N PHE A 3 -22.71 57.99 15.38
CA PHE A 3 -22.94 57.53 16.76
C PHE A 3 -24.35 56.93 16.93
N ASP A 4 -24.39 55.91 17.81
CA ASP A 4 -25.52 55.28 18.50
C ASP A 4 -26.50 56.31 19.13
N SER A 5 -27.69 56.01 19.63
CA SER A 5 -28.19 54.91 20.48
C SER A 5 -29.73 55.01 20.49
N GLU A 6 -30.51 53.99 20.85
CA GLU A 6 -31.01 53.66 22.20
C GLU A 6 -32.37 52.96 21.91
N ILE A 7 -32.86 51.91 22.57
CA ILE A 7 -33.51 51.93 23.88
C ILE A 7 -33.80 50.47 24.29
N TYR A 8 -33.41 50.15 25.52
CA TYR A 8 -33.73 48.97 26.31
C TYR A 8 -35.15 49.02 26.89
N ARG A 9 -35.88 47.89 26.91
CA ARG A 9 -36.99 47.64 27.85
C ARG A 9 -37.01 46.16 28.30
N PRO A 10 -37.08 45.87 29.60
CA PRO A 10 -37.29 44.52 30.13
C PRO A 10 -38.77 44.31 30.51
N ASN A 11 -39.28 43.07 30.49
CA ASN A 11 -40.00 42.54 31.66
C ASN A 11 -40.30 41.02 31.62
N HIS A 12 -40.36 40.50 32.84
CA HIS A 12 -40.65 39.15 33.33
C HIS A 12 -41.99 38.54 32.89
N GLY A 13 -42.04 37.20 32.89
CA GLY A 13 -43.29 36.44 32.98
C GLY A 13 -43.08 34.93 32.88
N THR A 14 -43.13 34.26 34.03
CA THR A 14 -43.03 32.82 34.26
C THR A 14 -44.25 32.03 33.75
N ASP A 15 -44.05 30.81 33.25
CA ASP A 15 -45.02 29.72 33.50
C ASP A 15 -44.35 28.32 33.55
N PRO A 16 -44.60 27.50 34.58
CA PRO A 16 -43.98 26.19 34.79
C PRO A 16 -44.97 25.05 34.51
N SER A 17 -45.06 24.53 33.29
CA SER A 17 -45.75 23.26 33.01
C SER A 17 -45.53 22.79 31.58
N ALA A 18 -44.45 22.05 31.34
CA ALA A 18 -44.33 21.15 30.20
C ALA A 18 -43.37 20.01 30.55
N ALA A 19 -43.76 19.17 31.52
CA ALA A 19 -43.20 17.83 31.67
C ALA A 19 -43.71 16.97 30.50
N ALA A 20 -43.04 17.08 29.35
CA ALA A 20 -43.22 16.17 28.23
C ALA A 20 -42.10 15.13 28.27
N THR A 21 -42.48 13.91 28.63
CA THR A 21 -41.74 12.67 28.53
C THR A 21 -41.08 12.54 27.15
N ALA A 22 -39.82 12.94 27.03
CA ALA A 22 -38.99 12.59 25.89
C ALA A 22 -38.46 11.19 26.12
N VAL A 23 -39.17 10.23 25.50
CA VAL A 23 -38.73 8.86 25.27
C VAL A 23 -37.28 8.87 24.78
N VAL A 24 -36.38 8.23 25.53
CA VAL A 24 -35.00 7.98 25.12
C VAL A 24 -35.04 7.06 23.90
N SER A 25 -34.82 7.64 22.72
CA SER A 25 -34.68 6.92 21.45
C SER A 25 -33.43 6.02 21.47
N PRO A 26 -33.54 4.71 21.18
CA PRO A 26 -32.39 3.81 21.21
C PRO A 26 -31.74 3.74 19.82
N SER A 27 -30.84 4.66 19.44
CA SER A 27 -30.03 4.44 18.21
C SER A 27 -28.79 5.34 17.96
N THR A 28 -28.20 6.02 18.95
CA THR A 28 -27.00 6.87 18.72
C THR A 28 -25.71 6.23 19.29
N LYS A 29 -25.42 4.98 18.93
CA LYS A 29 -24.16 4.28 19.30
C LYS A 29 -23.56 3.52 18.10
N LYS A 30 -23.29 4.23 17.00
CA LYS A 30 -22.52 3.71 15.84
C LYS A 30 -21.38 4.63 15.40
N GLN A 31 -21.04 5.64 16.19
CA GLN A 31 -20.12 6.73 15.76
C GLN A 31 -18.66 6.57 16.22
N HIS A 32 -18.29 5.50 16.91
CA HIS A 32 -16.96 5.37 17.55
C HIS A 32 -16.16 4.15 17.07
N LEU A 33 -16.48 3.60 15.90
CA LEU A 33 -15.64 2.58 15.26
C LEU A 33 -14.59 3.26 14.38
N LEU A 34 -13.51 2.55 14.03
CA LEU A 34 -12.65 2.97 12.92
C LEU A 34 -13.54 3.32 11.71
N PRO A 35 -13.15 4.33 10.91
CA PRO A 35 -13.91 4.67 9.71
C PRO A 35 -14.21 3.41 8.88
N PRO A 36 -15.46 3.21 8.41
CA PRO A 36 -15.81 2.06 7.61
C PRO A 36 -14.82 1.87 6.44
N GLY A 37 -14.41 0.64 6.19
CA GLY A 37 -13.41 0.30 5.18
C GLY A 37 -11.97 0.72 5.50
N ARG A 38 -11.63 1.14 6.72
CA ARG A 38 -10.24 1.53 7.06
C ARG A 38 -9.23 0.41 6.82
N ILE A 39 -9.52 -0.81 7.28
CA ILE A 39 -8.66 -1.98 7.07
C ILE A 39 -8.56 -2.34 5.58
N THR A 40 -9.68 -2.29 4.86
CA THR A 40 -9.72 -2.49 3.40
C THR A 40 -8.84 -1.48 2.67
N LYS A 41 -8.80 -0.22 3.11
CA LYS A 41 -7.93 0.82 2.55
C LYS A 41 -6.45 0.54 2.83
N ILE A 42 -6.10 0.07 4.02
CA ILE A 42 -4.71 -0.33 4.34
C ILE A 42 -4.28 -1.49 3.44
N TYR A 43 -5.14 -2.50 3.30
CA TYR A 43 -4.89 -3.62 2.39
C TYR A 43 -4.72 -3.18 0.95
N SER A 44 -5.64 -2.36 0.41
CA SER A 44 -5.58 -1.93 -0.99
C SER A 44 -4.34 -1.09 -1.27
N ASN A 45 -3.94 -0.22 -0.34
CA ASN A 45 -2.67 0.51 -0.45
C ASN A 45 -1.48 -0.44 -0.51
N GLN A 46 -1.43 -1.41 0.41
CA GLN A 46 -0.35 -2.39 0.47
C GLN A 46 -0.31 -3.27 -0.79
N TYR A 47 -1.48 -3.66 -1.27
CA TYR A 47 -1.68 -4.40 -2.51
C TYR A 47 -1.13 -3.62 -3.71
N ILE A 48 -1.48 -2.34 -3.84
CA ILE A 48 -0.97 -1.44 -4.89
C ILE A 48 0.55 -1.33 -4.84
N LEU A 49 1.17 -1.32 -3.66
CA LEU A 49 2.63 -1.32 -3.54
C LEU A 49 3.27 -2.61 -4.08
N THR A 50 2.62 -3.77 -3.96
CA THR A 50 3.14 -5.04 -4.50
C THR A 50 3.02 -5.14 -6.02
N THR A 51 1.96 -4.56 -6.60
CA THR A 51 1.65 -4.64 -8.04
C THR A 51 2.21 -3.46 -8.81
N LYS A 52 1.83 -2.23 -8.45
CA LYS A 52 2.21 -0.99 -9.13
C LYS A 52 3.55 -0.44 -8.63
N GLY A 53 3.84 -0.59 -7.34
CA GLY A 53 5.03 -0.01 -6.71
C GLY A 53 4.85 1.47 -6.37
N SER A 54 5.70 1.99 -5.48
CA SER A 54 5.69 3.39 -5.08
C SER A 54 6.22 4.30 -6.20
N THR A 55 5.85 5.58 -6.18
CA THR A 55 6.31 6.55 -7.18
C THR A 55 7.84 6.60 -7.34
N PRO A 56 8.66 6.60 -6.27
CA PRO A 56 10.11 6.57 -6.40
C PRO A 56 10.63 5.31 -7.12
N VAL A 57 10.05 4.14 -6.81
CA VAL A 57 10.40 2.88 -7.47
C VAL A 57 10.15 2.98 -8.98
N ARG A 58 8.99 3.52 -9.37
CA ARG A 58 8.61 3.68 -10.77
C ARG A 58 9.49 4.68 -11.52
N ILE A 59 9.90 5.76 -10.86
CA ILE A 59 10.82 6.76 -11.44
C ILE A 59 12.19 6.11 -11.71
N LEU A 60 12.75 5.38 -10.74
CA LEU A 60 14.03 4.68 -10.92
C LEU A 60 13.96 3.65 -12.06
N ALA A 61 12.85 2.91 -12.12
CA ALA A 61 12.57 1.95 -13.16
C ALA A 61 12.53 2.61 -14.55
N LEU A 62 11.80 3.73 -14.71
CA LEU A 62 11.77 4.51 -15.95
C LEU A 62 13.14 5.07 -16.35
N LEU A 63 13.90 5.62 -15.40
CA LEU A 63 15.25 6.12 -15.64
C LEU A 63 16.18 5.01 -16.15
N SER A 64 16.05 3.80 -15.59
CA SER A 64 16.80 2.63 -16.07
C SER A 64 16.39 2.26 -17.50
N GLY A 65 15.09 2.27 -17.81
CA GLY A 65 14.60 2.05 -19.18
C GLY A 65 15.15 3.07 -20.19
N VAL A 66 15.22 4.35 -19.84
CA VAL A 66 15.85 5.39 -20.67
C VAL A 66 17.35 5.11 -20.87
N GLY A 67 18.04 4.67 -19.81
CA GLY A 67 19.44 4.25 -19.89
C GLY A 67 19.66 3.09 -20.88
N LEU A 68 18.76 2.12 -20.95
CA LEU A 68 18.82 1.02 -21.91
C LEU A 68 18.66 1.49 -23.36
N PHE A 69 17.78 2.46 -23.62
CA PHE A 69 17.67 3.08 -24.95
C PHE A 69 18.93 3.87 -25.33
N ALA A 70 19.49 4.65 -24.40
CA ALA A 70 20.71 5.41 -24.63
C ALA A 70 21.91 4.49 -24.92
N SER A 71 22.04 3.41 -24.16
CA SER A 71 23.01 2.33 -24.39
C SER A 71 22.88 1.74 -25.80
N SER A 72 21.66 1.43 -26.22
CA SER A 72 21.38 0.88 -27.55
C SER A 72 21.79 1.84 -28.67
N ALA A 73 21.49 3.13 -28.53
CA ALA A 73 21.88 4.16 -29.49
C ALA A 73 23.40 4.32 -29.57
N PHE A 74 24.11 4.21 -28.45
CA PHE A 74 25.56 4.27 -28.39
C PHE A 74 26.23 3.13 -29.17
N VAL A 75 25.74 1.89 -29.01
CA VAL A 75 26.24 0.72 -29.77
C VAL A 75 26.02 0.91 -31.27
N VAL A 76 24.82 1.29 -31.67
CA VAL A 76 24.50 1.52 -33.10
C VAL A 76 25.38 2.63 -33.69
N HIS A 77 25.65 3.70 -32.93
CA HIS A 77 26.58 4.74 -33.35
C HIS A 77 28.02 4.21 -33.49
N ASN A 78 28.46 3.33 -32.57
CA ASN A 78 29.79 2.76 -32.59
C ASN A 78 30.06 1.92 -33.86
N TRP A 79 29.07 1.15 -34.33
CA TRP A 79 29.14 0.37 -35.57
C TRP A 79 29.30 1.20 -36.85
N ILE A 80 29.08 2.51 -36.81
CA ILE A 80 29.38 3.38 -37.95
C ILE A 80 30.90 3.43 -38.21
N VAL A 81 31.68 3.34 -37.13
CA VAL A 81 33.14 3.49 -37.15
C VAL A 81 33.85 2.13 -37.00
N HIS A 82 33.22 1.17 -36.32
CA HIS A 82 33.81 -0.14 -36.00
C HIS A 82 33.04 -1.28 -36.64
N GLU A 83 33.63 -2.47 -36.64
CA GLU A 83 33.01 -3.66 -37.22
C GLU A 83 31.76 -4.10 -36.46
N PHE A 84 30.81 -4.67 -37.20
CA PHE A 84 29.57 -5.18 -36.64
C PHE A 84 29.78 -6.42 -35.78
N SER A 85 29.06 -6.51 -34.66
CA SER A 85 29.07 -7.66 -33.75
C SER A 85 27.66 -8.21 -33.50
N LEU A 86 27.47 -9.52 -33.75
CA LEU A 86 26.21 -10.21 -33.47
C LEU A 86 25.86 -10.22 -31.97
N VAL A 87 26.87 -10.27 -31.10
CA VAL A 87 26.66 -10.24 -29.64
C VAL A 87 26.12 -8.88 -29.22
N GLU A 88 26.70 -7.80 -29.75
CA GLU A 88 26.23 -6.44 -29.47
C GLU A 88 24.83 -6.20 -30.04
N LEU A 89 24.51 -6.78 -31.21
CA LEU A 89 23.15 -6.74 -31.75
C LEU A 89 22.14 -7.41 -30.82
N LEU A 90 22.48 -8.57 -30.27
CA LEU A 90 21.61 -9.24 -29.30
C LEU A 90 21.38 -8.36 -28.06
N VAL A 91 22.43 -7.72 -27.53
CA VAL A 91 22.31 -6.81 -26.38
C VAL A 91 21.44 -5.60 -26.72
N VAL A 92 21.60 -5.00 -27.91
CA VAL A 92 20.77 -3.87 -28.39
C VAL A 92 19.30 -4.27 -28.44
N VAL A 93 18.97 -5.43 -29.03
CA VAL A 93 17.59 -5.91 -29.11
C VAL A 93 16.99 -6.11 -27.72
N ILE A 94 17.71 -6.79 -26.82
CA ILE A 94 17.27 -7.00 -25.43
C ILE A 94 17.06 -5.67 -24.71
N SER A 95 17.96 -4.70 -24.90
CA SER A 95 17.92 -3.39 -24.25
C SER A 95 16.74 -2.54 -24.74
N ILE A 96 16.46 -2.55 -26.05
CA ILE A 96 15.31 -1.85 -26.62
C ILE A 96 14.00 -2.48 -26.10
N VAL A 97 13.88 -3.81 -26.12
CA VAL A 97 12.68 -4.50 -25.62
C VAL A 97 12.49 -4.25 -24.12
N GLY A 98 13.56 -4.35 -23.33
CA GLY A 98 13.54 -4.05 -21.90
C GLY A 98 13.16 -2.61 -21.59
N GLY A 99 13.71 -1.64 -22.35
CA GLY A 99 13.35 -0.23 -22.26
C GLY A 99 11.89 0.04 -22.61
N LEU A 100 11.35 -0.62 -23.65
CA LEU A 100 9.94 -0.54 -24.03
C LEU A 100 9.03 -1.12 -22.95
N PHE A 101 9.36 -2.29 -22.41
CA PHE A 101 8.62 -2.90 -21.31
C PHE A 101 8.64 -2.02 -20.07
N SER A 102 9.80 -1.47 -19.71
CA SER A 102 9.93 -0.48 -18.64
C SER A 102 9.00 0.71 -18.86
N PHE A 103 9.01 1.30 -20.07
CA PHE A 103 8.17 2.46 -20.37
C PHE A 103 6.67 2.13 -20.29
N ILE A 104 6.23 1.03 -20.91
CA ILE A 104 4.82 0.63 -20.95
C ILE A 104 4.31 0.26 -19.56
N LEU A 105 5.08 -0.51 -18.78
CA LEU A 105 4.64 -1.00 -17.48
C LEU A 105 4.68 0.08 -16.40
N GLU A 106 5.68 0.98 -16.44
CA GLU A 106 5.88 1.99 -15.40
C GLU A 106 5.20 3.34 -15.69
N SER A 107 4.79 3.62 -16.92
CA SER A 107 4.06 4.86 -17.22
C SER A 107 2.57 4.79 -16.82
N ASP A 108 1.97 5.95 -16.51
CA ASP A 108 0.52 6.12 -16.31
C ASP A 108 -0.17 6.60 -17.60
N LEU A 109 0.42 6.36 -18.78
CA LEU A 109 -0.13 6.84 -20.04
C LEU A 109 -1.30 5.96 -20.49
N SER A 110 -2.48 6.57 -20.66
CA SER A 110 -3.68 5.84 -21.10
C SER A 110 -3.54 5.20 -22.49
N CYS A 111 -2.63 5.69 -23.33
CA CYS A 111 -2.41 5.15 -24.67
C CYS A 111 -1.75 3.76 -24.67
N SER A 112 -1.12 3.34 -23.56
CA SER A 112 -0.44 2.05 -23.46
C SER A 112 -1.27 0.99 -22.73
N SER A 113 -2.46 1.32 -22.21
CA SER A 113 -3.25 0.42 -21.36
C SER A 113 -3.57 -0.92 -22.03
N GLY A 114 -4.04 -0.93 -23.28
CA GLY A 114 -4.34 -2.19 -23.98
C GLY A 114 -3.10 -3.04 -24.27
N VAL A 115 -1.96 -2.41 -24.55
CA VAL A 115 -0.68 -3.12 -24.75
C VAL A 115 -0.17 -3.67 -23.41
N LYS A 116 -0.29 -2.89 -22.34
CA LYS A 116 0.07 -3.27 -20.97
C LYS A 116 -0.74 -4.49 -20.54
N GLU A 117 -2.05 -4.48 -20.73
CA GLU A 117 -2.92 -5.62 -20.41
C GLU A 117 -2.52 -6.87 -21.19
N ASN A 118 -2.25 -6.75 -22.50
CA ASN A 118 -1.79 -7.88 -23.30
C ASN A 118 -0.43 -8.43 -22.84
N ILE A 119 0.52 -7.58 -22.44
CA ILE A 119 1.81 -8.02 -21.87
C ILE A 119 1.57 -8.77 -20.55
N LEU A 120 0.75 -8.22 -19.66
CA LEU A 120 0.47 -8.81 -18.35
C LEU A 120 -0.30 -10.13 -18.44
N HIS A 121 -1.16 -10.29 -19.45
CA HIS A 121 -1.84 -11.55 -19.73
C HIS A 121 -0.85 -12.65 -20.17
N ASN A 122 0.07 -12.32 -21.10
CA ASN A 122 1.06 -13.28 -21.59
C ASN A 122 2.20 -13.55 -20.60
N MET A 123 2.50 -12.59 -19.72
CA MET A 123 3.55 -12.68 -18.70
C MET A 123 3.01 -12.27 -17.32
N PRO A 124 2.26 -13.15 -16.64
CA PRO A 124 1.61 -12.85 -15.36
C PRO A 124 2.58 -12.42 -14.26
N SER A 125 3.83 -12.90 -14.31
CA SER A 125 4.86 -12.52 -13.34
C SER A 125 5.17 -11.01 -13.36
N LEU A 126 5.00 -10.33 -14.51
CA LEU A 126 5.22 -8.89 -14.66
C LEU A 126 4.12 -8.03 -14.03
N ARG A 127 3.01 -8.64 -13.57
CA ARG A 127 1.97 -7.94 -12.79
C ARG A 127 2.53 -7.41 -11.47
N TYR A 128 3.50 -8.11 -10.90
CA TYR A 128 4.11 -7.75 -9.63
C TYR A 128 5.44 -7.02 -9.82
N VAL A 129 5.71 -6.02 -8.97
CA VAL A 129 6.98 -5.26 -8.95
C VAL A 129 8.18 -6.20 -8.86
N LYS A 130 8.09 -7.29 -8.07
CA LYS A 130 9.16 -8.30 -7.95
C LYS A 130 9.50 -8.96 -9.28
N GLY A 131 8.50 -9.26 -10.11
CA GLY A 131 8.71 -9.90 -11.41
C GLY A 131 9.33 -8.92 -12.39
N ARG A 132 8.86 -7.67 -12.43
CA ARG A 132 9.47 -6.61 -13.25
C ARG A 132 10.93 -6.38 -12.89
N GLY A 133 11.22 -6.24 -11.59
CA GLY A 133 12.57 -6.14 -11.03
C GLY A 133 13.49 -7.28 -11.50
N ALA A 134 13.02 -8.53 -11.37
CA ALA A 134 13.81 -9.71 -11.68
C ALA A 134 13.96 -9.97 -13.19
N TYR A 135 12.88 -9.89 -13.97
CA TYR A 135 12.88 -10.29 -15.37
C TYR A 135 13.30 -9.19 -16.34
N ILE A 136 13.08 -7.92 -16.01
CA ILE A 136 13.44 -6.80 -16.90
C ILE A 136 14.79 -6.24 -16.49
N TYR A 137 14.90 -5.72 -15.27
CA TYR A 137 16.06 -4.92 -14.87
C TYR A 137 17.31 -5.75 -14.59
N LEU A 138 17.20 -6.86 -13.86
CA LEU A 138 18.36 -7.72 -13.61
C LEU A 138 18.88 -8.38 -14.90
N THR A 139 17.98 -8.88 -15.75
CA THR A 139 18.40 -9.52 -17.00
C THR A 139 19.03 -8.49 -17.95
N CYS A 140 18.34 -7.39 -18.27
CA CYS A 140 18.87 -6.36 -19.17
C CYS A 140 20.17 -5.75 -18.64
N GLY A 141 20.28 -5.58 -17.32
CA GLY A 141 21.49 -5.10 -16.66
C GLY A 141 22.68 -6.05 -16.81
N LEU A 142 22.48 -7.36 -16.60
CA LEU A 142 23.52 -8.38 -16.80
C LEU A 142 24.00 -8.44 -18.25
N PHE A 143 23.09 -8.33 -19.22
CA PHE A 143 23.46 -8.37 -20.64
C PHE A 143 24.31 -7.17 -21.08
N GLN A 144 24.28 -6.04 -20.37
CA GLN A 144 25.16 -4.90 -20.69
C GLN A 144 26.65 -5.22 -20.59
N TYR A 145 27.04 -6.19 -19.76
CA TYR A 145 28.44 -6.55 -19.57
C TYR A 145 29.05 -7.34 -20.74
N PHE A 146 28.24 -7.78 -21.71
CA PHE A 146 28.71 -8.47 -22.91
C PHE A 146 29.13 -7.53 -24.04
N VAL A 147 28.84 -6.22 -23.92
CA VAL A 147 29.35 -5.21 -24.85
C VAL A 147 30.82 -4.96 -24.52
N VAL A 148 31.69 -4.99 -25.54
CA VAL A 148 33.15 -4.79 -25.45
C VAL A 148 33.45 -3.62 -24.50
N PRO A 149 34.43 -3.74 -23.58
CA PRO A 149 34.48 -2.98 -22.32
C PRO A 149 34.33 -1.47 -22.55
N SER A 150 33.12 -1.01 -22.33
CA SER A 150 32.74 0.39 -22.32
C SER A 150 32.30 0.75 -20.92
N ILE A 151 32.97 1.74 -20.33
CA ILE A 151 32.67 2.24 -18.99
C ILE A 151 31.19 2.65 -18.89
N ALA A 152 30.60 3.18 -19.98
CA ALA A 152 29.20 3.55 -20.04
C ALA A 152 28.27 2.33 -19.85
N HIS A 153 28.51 1.23 -20.56
CA HIS A 153 27.69 0.02 -20.44
C HIS A 153 27.84 -0.65 -19.07
N ILE A 154 29.04 -0.63 -18.49
CA ILE A 154 29.26 -1.13 -17.11
C ILE A 154 28.41 -0.34 -16.11
N ASN A 155 28.41 1.00 -16.21
CA ASN A 155 27.62 1.86 -15.32
C ASN A 155 26.11 1.68 -15.52
N ILE A 156 25.64 1.63 -16.79
CA ILE A 156 24.22 1.42 -17.10
C ILE A 156 23.76 0.04 -16.61
N GLY A 157 24.56 -1.00 -16.82
CA GLY A 157 24.29 -2.35 -16.35
C GLY A 157 24.25 -2.44 -14.82
N LEU A 158 25.20 -1.80 -14.13
CA LEU A 158 25.22 -1.73 -12.67
C LEU A 158 23.99 -1.01 -12.14
N PHE A 159 23.64 0.14 -12.71
CA PHE A 159 22.46 0.90 -12.31
C PHE A 159 21.17 0.08 -12.49
N ALA A 160 20.97 -0.56 -13.64
CA ALA A 160 19.82 -1.42 -13.89
C ALA A 160 19.74 -2.59 -12.90
N ASN A 161 20.87 -3.24 -12.61
CA ASN A 161 20.93 -4.33 -11.62
C ASN A 161 20.59 -3.86 -10.21
N LEU A 162 21.09 -2.69 -9.79
CA LEU A 162 20.77 -2.11 -8.48
C LEU A 162 19.27 -1.76 -8.37
N VAL A 163 18.69 -1.17 -9.42
CA VAL A 163 17.25 -0.91 -9.50
C VAL A 163 16.46 -2.21 -9.42
N GLY A 164 16.85 -3.24 -10.17
CA GLY A 164 16.23 -4.57 -10.12
C GLY A 164 16.26 -5.19 -8.73
N CYS A 165 17.41 -5.20 -8.07
CA CYS A 165 17.56 -5.67 -6.68
C CYS A 165 16.69 -4.87 -5.71
N TYR A 166 16.69 -3.55 -5.82
CA TYR A 166 15.90 -2.66 -4.98
C TYR A 166 14.39 -2.92 -5.17
N MET A 167 13.92 -3.05 -6.40
CA MET A 167 12.52 -3.38 -6.72
C MET A 167 12.09 -4.70 -6.11
N VAL A 168 12.90 -5.75 -6.29
CA VAL A 168 12.62 -7.07 -5.75
C VAL A 168 12.59 -7.04 -4.22
N HIS A 169 13.51 -6.33 -3.58
CA HIS A 169 13.54 -6.17 -2.14
C HIS A 169 12.28 -5.47 -1.61
N ASN A 170 11.95 -4.29 -2.16
CA ASN A 170 10.77 -3.52 -1.76
C ASN A 170 9.49 -4.32 -1.97
N ALA A 171 9.35 -5.01 -3.10
CA ALA A 171 8.20 -5.85 -3.38
C ALA A 171 8.05 -7.00 -2.37
N ARG A 172 9.15 -7.63 -1.94
CA ARG A 172 9.12 -8.68 -0.91
C ARG A 172 8.78 -8.13 0.48
N VAL A 173 9.20 -6.92 0.80
CA VAL A 173 8.77 -6.24 2.04
C VAL A 173 7.26 -6.02 1.98
N ALA A 174 6.78 -5.46 0.87
CA ALA A 174 5.37 -5.14 0.71
C ALA A 174 4.47 -6.40 0.75
N GLU A 175 4.91 -7.47 0.09
CA GLU A 175 4.23 -8.78 0.06
C GLU A 175 4.16 -9.42 1.45
N ARG A 176 5.20 -9.29 2.27
CA ARG A 176 5.20 -9.80 3.65
C ARG A 176 4.19 -9.06 4.52
N GLN A 177 4.14 -7.73 4.43
CA GLN A 177 3.17 -6.92 5.17
C GLN A 177 1.74 -7.26 4.74
N LEU A 178 1.51 -7.42 3.43
CA LEU A 178 0.21 -7.83 2.90
C LEU A 178 -0.23 -9.21 3.40
N ALA A 179 0.69 -10.20 3.36
CA ALA A 179 0.42 -11.56 3.82
C ALA A 179 0.15 -11.60 5.33
N HIS A 180 0.91 -10.84 6.11
CA HIS A 180 0.73 -10.72 7.55
C HIS A 180 -0.62 -10.11 7.91
N LEU A 181 -1.03 -9.02 7.24
CA LEU A 181 -2.36 -8.43 7.41
C LEU A 181 -3.48 -9.40 6.99
N LYS A 182 -3.31 -10.11 5.87
CA LYS A 182 -4.29 -11.13 5.44
C LYS A 182 -4.43 -12.24 6.48
N GLN A 183 -3.32 -12.67 7.08
CA GLN A 183 -3.31 -13.70 8.11
C GLN A 183 -3.97 -13.22 9.41
N SER A 184 -3.68 -11.99 9.86
CA SER A 184 -4.27 -11.44 11.09
C SER A 184 -5.79 -11.26 11.01
N ILE A 185 -6.33 -11.16 9.79
CA ILE A 185 -7.76 -11.05 9.55
C ILE A 185 -8.42 -12.43 9.37
N SER A 186 -7.73 -13.37 8.72
CA SER A 186 -8.32 -14.67 8.34
C SER A 186 -8.20 -15.74 9.41
N ASP A 187 -7.23 -15.63 10.32
CA ASP A 187 -6.92 -16.66 11.32
C ASP A 187 -7.21 -16.17 12.75
N GLU A 188 -8.21 -16.79 13.38
CA GLU A 188 -8.55 -16.51 14.78
C GLU A 188 -7.40 -16.84 15.75
N LYS A 189 -6.53 -17.81 15.42
CA LYS A 189 -5.35 -18.09 16.25
C LYS A 189 -4.33 -16.96 16.17
N ALA A 190 -4.25 -16.26 15.03
CA ALA A 190 -3.34 -15.13 14.87
C ALA A 190 -3.74 -13.98 15.79
N ILE A 191 -5.05 -13.67 15.89
CA ILE A 191 -5.52 -12.60 16.81
C ILE A 191 -5.33 -12.98 18.28
N ILE A 192 -5.57 -14.25 18.65
CA ILE A 192 -5.33 -14.73 20.03
C ILE A 192 -3.85 -14.61 20.38
N SER A 193 -2.98 -15.09 19.49
CA SER A 193 -1.53 -15.03 19.71
C SER A 193 -1.02 -13.59 19.75
N ALA A 194 -1.60 -12.69 18.95
CA ALA A 194 -1.23 -11.28 18.97
C ALA A 194 -1.67 -10.62 20.28
N PHE A 195 -2.88 -10.92 20.77
CA PHE A 195 -3.38 -10.41 22.05
C PHE A 195 -2.47 -10.86 23.20
N GLN A 196 -2.24 -12.17 23.34
CA GLN A 196 -1.40 -12.75 24.40
C GLN A 196 0.05 -12.24 24.37
N LYS A 197 0.56 -11.87 23.20
CA LYS A 197 1.91 -11.34 23.06
C LYS A 197 2.02 -9.89 23.55
N ASN A 198 0.94 -9.12 23.46
CA ASN A 198 0.93 -7.70 23.80
C ASN A 198 0.37 -7.42 25.21
N ASP A 199 -0.40 -8.35 25.77
CA ASP A 199 -0.74 -8.42 27.21
C ASP A 199 0.55 -8.70 28.02
N ALA A 200 1.25 -7.65 28.42
CA ALA A 200 2.59 -7.74 28.97
C ALA A 200 2.58 -8.15 30.45
N ASN A 201 1.52 -7.80 31.17
CA ASN A 201 1.33 -8.11 32.57
C ASN A 201 0.61 -9.47 32.79
N GLY A 202 0.01 -10.05 31.75
CA GLY A 202 -0.62 -11.37 31.73
C GLY A 202 -1.96 -11.42 32.47
N ASP A 203 -2.64 -10.29 32.62
CA ASP A 203 -3.91 -10.19 33.35
C ASP A 203 -5.14 -10.42 32.45
N GLY A 204 -4.94 -10.65 31.14
CA GLY A 204 -5.98 -10.94 30.17
C GLY A 204 -6.72 -9.71 29.67
N ILE A 205 -6.22 -8.50 29.96
CA ILE A 205 -6.73 -7.23 29.45
C ILE A 205 -5.62 -6.45 28.74
N LEU A 206 -6.01 -5.50 27.88
CA LEU A 206 -5.06 -4.57 27.27
C LEU A 206 -5.32 -3.16 27.78
N GLU A 207 -4.26 -2.55 28.27
CA GLU A 207 -4.20 -1.10 28.49
C GLU A 207 -3.90 -0.37 27.16
N GLN A 208 -4.11 0.94 27.13
CA GLN A 208 -4.00 1.75 25.90
C GLN A 208 -2.64 1.61 25.18
N PHE A 209 -1.54 1.53 25.93
CA PHE A 209 -0.20 1.35 25.34
C PHE A 209 0.02 -0.06 24.79
N GLU A 210 -0.63 -1.08 25.36
CA GLU A 210 -0.57 -2.47 24.89
C GLU A 210 -1.44 -2.66 23.65
N PHE A 211 -2.55 -1.94 23.58
CA PHE A 211 -3.43 -1.91 22.41
C PHE A 211 -2.72 -1.36 21.16
N GLU A 212 -1.89 -0.33 21.29
CA GLU A 212 -1.05 0.16 20.18
C GLU A 212 -0.12 -0.95 19.65
N GLY A 213 0.57 -1.65 20.55
CA GLY A 213 1.43 -2.78 20.21
C GLY A 213 0.68 -3.92 19.53
N LEU A 214 -0.55 -4.19 19.98
CA LEU A 214 -1.45 -5.17 19.37
C LEU A 214 -1.78 -4.80 17.92
N MET A 215 -2.22 -3.57 17.66
CA MET A 215 -2.58 -3.14 16.30
C MET A 215 -1.39 -3.24 15.35
N HIS A 216 -0.21 -2.81 15.79
CA HIS A 216 1.03 -2.99 15.03
C HIS A 216 1.37 -4.48 14.80
N THR A 217 1.16 -5.33 15.80
CA THR A 217 1.32 -6.79 15.69
C THR A 217 0.31 -7.44 14.74
N LEU A 218 -0.83 -6.79 14.47
CA LEU A 218 -1.80 -7.25 13.47
C LEU A 218 -1.52 -6.68 12.07
N GLY A 219 -0.47 -5.85 11.93
CA GLY A 219 -0.10 -5.21 10.67
C GLY A 219 -0.95 -3.98 10.33
N VAL A 220 -1.56 -3.35 11.34
CA VAL A 220 -2.37 -2.14 11.20
C VAL A 220 -1.68 -1.02 11.96
N GLU A 221 -1.25 0.00 11.22
CA GLU A 221 -0.73 1.24 11.80
C GLU A 221 -1.87 2.24 11.88
N LEU A 222 -2.19 2.67 13.11
CA LEU A 222 -3.14 3.74 13.41
C LEU A 222 -2.34 4.95 13.90
N ASP A 223 -2.77 6.15 13.54
CA ASP A 223 -2.26 7.36 14.19
C ASP A 223 -2.85 7.50 15.61
N ALA A 224 -2.38 8.48 16.38
CA ALA A 224 -2.79 8.66 17.78
C ALA A 224 -4.31 8.91 17.92
N ASP A 225 -4.89 9.70 17.01
CA ASP A 225 -6.33 9.99 17.04
C ASP A 225 -7.13 8.73 16.66
N GLU A 226 -6.69 7.97 15.66
CA GLU A 226 -7.30 6.71 15.25
C GLU A 226 -7.20 5.63 16.33
N LEU A 227 -6.08 5.59 17.07
CA LEU A 227 -5.87 4.67 18.18
C LEU A 227 -6.83 4.99 19.34
N ASP A 228 -6.95 6.26 19.71
CA ASP A 228 -7.85 6.71 20.78
C ASP A 228 -9.31 6.42 20.42
N ILE A 229 -9.72 6.72 19.18
CA ILE A 229 -11.06 6.41 18.68
C ILE A 229 -11.31 4.90 18.69
N ALA A 230 -10.35 4.09 18.24
CA ALA A 230 -10.49 2.64 18.25
C ALA A 230 -10.59 2.09 19.68
N PHE A 231 -9.78 2.61 20.61
CA PHE A 231 -9.77 2.20 22.00
C PHE A 231 -11.12 2.50 22.68
N GLU A 232 -11.60 3.75 22.57
CA GLU A 232 -12.92 4.16 23.09
C GLU A 232 -14.08 3.38 22.43
N GLY A 233 -13.91 2.96 21.18
CA GLY A 233 -14.87 2.14 20.45
C GLY A 233 -14.97 0.71 20.98
N ILE A 234 -13.89 0.16 21.55
CA ILE A 234 -13.82 -1.21 22.08
C ILE A 234 -14.20 -1.23 23.56
N ASP A 235 -13.76 -0.25 24.34
CA ASP A 235 -14.04 -0.10 25.77
C ASP A 235 -15.52 0.28 26.02
N ALA A 236 -16.40 -0.71 25.92
CA ALA A 236 -17.84 -0.53 26.04
C ALA A 236 -18.29 -0.15 27.46
N ASN A 237 -17.47 -0.45 28.47
CA ASN A 237 -17.79 -0.30 29.88
C ASN A 237 -17.14 0.95 30.52
N GLY A 238 -16.15 1.56 29.85
CA GLY A 238 -15.48 2.80 30.24
C GLY A 238 -14.43 2.63 31.34
N ASP A 239 -13.91 1.42 31.57
CA ASP A 239 -12.92 1.13 32.60
C ASP A 239 -11.46 1.30 32.13
N LYS A 240 -11.29 1.76 30.89
CA LYS A 240 -10.01 1.94 30.19
C LYS A 240 -9.23 0.64 30.00
N LYS A 241 -9.93 -0.47 29.87
CA LYS A 241 -9.34 -1.80 29.66
C LYS A 241 -10.10 -2.49 28.54
N ILE A 242 -9.37 -3.25 27.74
CA ILE A 242 -9.95 -4.04 26.66
C ILE A 242 -9.80 -5.52 26.99
N VAL A 243 -10.91 -6.20 27.23
CA VAL A 243 -10.92 -7.66 27.37
C VAL A 243 -10.87 -8.31 25.99
N PHE A 244 -10.27 -9.50 25.87
CA PHE A 244 -10.15 -10.21 24.59
C PHE A 244 -11.48 -10.36 23.83
N ASP A 245 -12.59 -10.65 24.52
CA ASP A 245 -13.89 -10.81 23.87
C ASP A 245 -14.40 -9.51 23.25
N GLU A 246 -14.17 -8.36 23.89
CA GLU A 246 -14.52 -7.04 23.35
C GLU A 246 -13.70 -6.74 22.09
N PHE A 247 -12.39 -6.94 22.17
CA PHE A 247 -11.49 -6.81 21.03
C PHE A 247 -11.88 -7.73 19.87
N ARG A 248 -12.19 -8.99 20.15
CA ARG A 248 -12.55 -10.00 19.15
C ARG A 248 -13.81 -9.63 18.38
N VAL A 249 -14.85 -9.16 19.08
CA VAL A 249 -16.10 -8.72 18.44
C VAL A 249 -15.80 -7.52 17.52
N TRP A 250 -15.11 -6.51 18.06
CA TRP A 250 -14.76 -5.31 17.30
C TRP A 250 -13.89 -5.60 16.07
N TRP A 251 -12.89 -6.48 16.19
CA TRP A 251 -12.00 -6.85 15.10
C TRP A 251 -12.74 -7.54 13.96
N ARG A 252 -13.68 -8.45 14.28
CA ARG A 252 -14.51 -9.12 13.28
C ARG A 252 -15.43 -8.16 12.54
N GLU A 253 -16.02 -7.19 13.25
CA GLU A 253 -16.85 -6.16 12.62
C GLU A 253 -16.01 -5.25 11.71
N SER A 254 -14.84 -4.82 12.17
CA SER A 254 -13.92 -3.95 11.42
C SER A 254 -13.30 -4.62 10.18
N THR A 255 -13.36 -5.95 10.11
CA THR A 255 -12.78 -6.76 9.02
C THR A 255 -13.82 -7.48 8.16
N ALA A 256 -15.11 -7.36 8.48
CA ALA A 256 -16.18 -8.00 7.69
C ALA A 256 -16.19 -7.51 6.23
N GLU A 257 -16.09 -6.19 6.02
CA GLU A 257 -16.01 -5.57 4.70
C GLU A 257 -14.72 -5.94 3.93
N PHE A 258 -13.64 -6.24 4.67
CA PHE A 258 -12.38 -6.66 4.07
C PHE A 258 -12.53 -8.00 3.35
N GLY A 259 -13.22 -8.97 3.94
CA GLY A 259 -13.40 -10.30 3.33
C GLY A 259 -14.05 -10.23 1.95
N GLU A 260 -15.10 -9.41 1.81
CA GLU A 260 -15.78 -9.17 0.55
C GLU A 260 -14.89 -8.43 -0.46
N ALA A 261 -14.20 -7.38 0.00
CA ALA A 261 -13.32 -6.58 -0.87
C ALA A 261 -12.11 -7.38 -1.38
N VAL A 262 -11.49 -8.21 -0.53
CA VAL A 262 -10.38 -9.09 -0.95
C VAL A 262 -10.86 -10.13 -1.96
N ALA A 263 -12.00 -10.77 -1.72
CA ALA A 263 -12.56 -11.71 -2.69
C ALA A 263 -12.84 -11.03 -4.04
N ALA A 264 -13.36 -9.80 -4.04
CA ALA A 264 -13.57 -9.01 -5.25
C ALA A 264 -12.24 -8.68 -5.96
N ILE A 265 -11.22 -8.21 -5.24
CA ILE A 265 -9.90 -7.90 -5.79
C ILE A 265 -9.26 -9.16 -6.39
N GLU A 266 -9.21 -10.27 -5.66
CA GLU A 266 -8.59 -11.52 -6.13
C GLU A 266 -9.36 -12.11 -7.33
N SER A 267 -10.70 -12.00 -7.35
CA SER A 267 -11.52 -12.48 -8.47
C SER A 267 -11.35 -11.65 -9.75
N ALA A 268 -11.18 -10.32 -9.63
CA ALA A 268 -10.94 -9.44 -10.77
C ALA A 268 -9.58 -9.67 -11.44
N GLU A 269 -8.67 -10.39 -10.77
CA GLU A 269 -7.33 -10.68 -11.28
C GLU A 269 -7.14 -12.07 -11.86
N MET A 270 -8.05 -13.00 -11.56
CA MET A 270 -8.08 -14.35 -12.16
C MET A 270 -8.79 -14.38 -13.53
N VAL A 271 -9.29 -13.23 -14.00
CA VAL A 271 -9.89 -13.02 -15.33
C VAL A 271 -8.90 -12.22 -16.19
#